data_AF-A0A849BY22-F1
#
_entry.id   AF-A0A849BY22-F1
#
_cell.length_a   1.000
_cell.length_b   1.000
_cell.length_c   1.000
_cell.angle_alpha   90.00
_cell.angle_beta   90.00
_cell.angle_gamma   90.00
#
_symmetry.space_group_name_H-M   'P 1'
#
loop_
_entity.id
_entity.type
_entity.pdbx_description
1 polymer ?
#
loop_
_entity_poly.entity_id
_entity_poly.type
_entity_poly.pdbx_seq_one_letter_code
_entity_poly.pdbx_strand_id
1 'polypeptide(L)'
;MRFPRFKFQFDAPHTVGWSVLVADGKWSDPEPHKVMGWGAPQSRDQKYVELPGSRIVVELELYVPPGFPEFTAALKPRVTLPDGRVFEVIGFKEEAQSPGGWNPGAVVNLKADPAHMV
;
A
#
# COMPACT_ATOMS: atom_id res chain seq x y z
N MET A 1 -17.67 -18.28 -8.27
CA MET A 1 -17.50 -16.90 -7.73
C MET A 1 -16.53 -16.17 -8.64
N ARG A 2 -16.95 -15.04 -9.23
CA ARG A 2 -16.16 -14.28 -10.19
C ARG A 2 -15.49 -13.15 -9.42
N PHE A 3 -14.21 -13.30 -9.07
CA PHE A 3 -13.44 -12.19 -8.52
C PHE A 3 -13.43 -11.06 -9.56
N PRO A 4 -13.77 -9.81 -9.19
CA PRO A 4 -13.69 -8.72 -10.14
C PRO A 4 -12.23 -8.61 -10.59
N ARG A 5 -12.00 -8.74 -11.90
CA ARG A 5 -10.74 -8.34 -12.53
C ARG A 5 -10.61 -6.84 -12.31
N PHE A 6 -9.88 -6.44 -11.28
CA PHE A 6 -9.42 -5.05 -11.17
C PHE A 6 -8.55 -4.80 -12.41
N LYS A 7 -9.04 -3.94 -13.31
CA LYS A 7 -8.22 -3.39 -14.38
C LYS A 7 -7.12 -2.59 -13.68
N PHE A 8 -5.86 -2.99 -13.86
CA PHE A 8 -4.72 -2.11 -13.63
C PHE A 8 -4.86 -0.95 -14.62
N GLN A 9 -5.42 0.16 -14.16
CA GLN A 9 -5.59 1.35 -14.98
C GLN A 9 -4.42 2.29 -14.65
N PHE A 10 -3.35 2.20 -15.44
CA PHE A 10 -2.17 3.06 -15.34
C PHE A 10 -2.40 4.48 -15.95
N ASP A 11 -3.65 4.83 -16.30
CA ASP A 11 -3.93 5.97 -17.17
C ASP A 11 -3.90 7.36 -16.48
N ALA A 12 -3.71 7.44 -15.16
CA ALA A 12 -3.42 8.70 -14.47
C ALA A 12 -2.77 8.46 -13.09
N PRO A 13 -1.87 9.33 -12.62
CA PRO A 13 -1.34 9.24 -11.26
C PRO A 13 -2.49 9.46 -10.25
N HIS A 14 -2.88 8.39 -9.58
CA HIS A 14 -3.89 8.42 -8.53
C HIS A 14 -3.33 9.14 -7.30
N THR A 15 -4.20 9.80 -6.53
CA THR A 15 -3.80 10.41 -5.25
C THR A 15 -4.34 9.55 -4.12
N VAL A 16 -3.48 9.16 -3.19
CA VAL A 16 -3.89 8.56 -1.90
C VAL A 16 -3.55 9.52 -0.77
N GLY A 17 -4.29 9.46 0.33
CA GLY A 17 -3.93 10.15 1.58
C GLY A 17 -2.95 9.31 2.37
N TRP A 18 -1.87 9.90 2.86
CA TRP A 18 -0.85 9.25 3.68
C TRP A 18 -0.83 9.88 5.07
N SER A 19 -1.01 9.07 6.11
CA SER A 19 -0.98 9.54 7.50
C SER A 19 0.00 8.70 8.30
N VAL A 20 0.70 9.32 9.25
CA VAL A 20 1.60 8.64 10.19
C VAL A 20 1.08 8.78 11.61
N LEU A 21 1.40 7.80 12.46
CA LEU A 21 1.10 7.92 13.88
C LEU A 21 2.13 8.86 14.52
N VAL A 22 1.66 9.99 15.06
CA VAL A 22 2.52 10.95 15.77
C VAL A 22 2.65 10.58 17.24
N ALA A 23 3.64 11.15 17.93
CA ALA A 23 4.04 10.75 19.29
C ALA A 23 2.93 10.89 20.36
N ASP A 24 1.91 11.71 20.12
CA ASP A 24 0.75 11.85 21.00
C ASP A 24 -0.35 10.79 20.76
N GLY A 25 -0.07 9.80 19.90
CA GLY A 25 -0.97 8.71 19.57
C GLY A 25 -2.06 9.08 18.57
N LYS A 26 -2.02 10.27 17.96
CA LYS A 26 -2.95 10.68 16.90
C LYS A 26 -2.39 10.38 15.53
N TRP A 27 -3.28 10.26 14.56
CA TRP A 27 -2.90 10.24 13.15
C TRP A 27 -2.65 11.67 12.67
N SER A 28 -1.58 11.86 11.91
CA SER A 28 -1.37 13.11 11.18
C SER A 28 -2.46 13.33 10.14
N ASP A 29 -2.67 14.58 9.74
CA ASP A 29 -3.52 14.89 8.60
C ASP A 29 -3.04 14.11 7.36
N PRO A 30 -3.96 13.57 6.53
CA PRO A 30 -3.57 12.82 5.34
C PRO A 30 -2.88 13.71 4.31
N GLU A 31 -1.61 13.44 4.05
CA GLU A 31 -0.83 14.10 3.01
C GLU A 31 -1.15 13.46 1.65
N PRO A 32 -1.40 14.25 0.58
CA PRO A 32 -1.72 13.69 -0.73
C PRO A 32 -0.45 13.18 -1.43
N HIS A 33 -0.39 11.88 -1.73
CA HIS A 33 0.71 11.27 -2.49
C HIS A 33 0.25 10.69 -3.82
N LYS A 34 1.06 10.88 -4.85
CA LYS A 34 0.85 10.28 -6.17
C LYS A 34 1.31 8.82 -6.18
N VAL A 35 0.46 7.95 -6.69
CA VAL A 35 0.70 6.52 -6.87
C VAL A 35 0.32 6.09 -8.29
N MET A 36 0.90 4.99 -8.75
CA MET A 36 0.59 4.44 -10.07
C MET A 36 -0.69 3.59 -10.06
N GLY A 37 -1.09 3.10 -8.89
CA GLY A 37 -2.34 2.35 -8.71
C GLY A 37 -2.26 1.43 -7.51
N TRP A 38 -3.32 0.65 -7.30
CA TRP A 38 -3.38 -0.41 -6.30
C TRP A 38 -4.19 -1.58 -6.82
N GLY A 39 -3.92 -2.77 -6.29
CA GLY A 39 -4.60 -3.99 -6.71
C GLY A 39 -4.46 -5.11 -5.69
N ALA A 40 -5.17 -6.22 -5.94
CA ALA A 40 -4.95 -7.44 -5.19
C ALA A 40 -3.50 -7.93 -5.37
N PRO A 41 -2.92 -8.63 -4.37
CA PRO A 41 -1.56 -9.16 -4.48
C PRO A 41 -1.37 -10.01 -5.73
N GLN A 42 -0.23 -9.84 -6.43
CA GLN A 42 0.04 -10.55 -7.68
C GLN A 42 0.40 -12.04 -7.51
N SER A 43 0.58 -12.51 -6.27
CA SER A 43 0.88 -13.92 -5.98
C SER A 43 -0.33 -14.83 -6.29
N ARG A 44 -0.05 -16.03 -6.80
CA ARG A 44 -1.08 -17.08 -6.99
C ARG A 44 -1.62 -17.60 -5.67
N ASP A 45 -0.76 -17.63 -4.66
CA ASP A 45 -1.09 -17.99 -3.28
C ASP A 45 -1.24 -16.73 -2.43
N GLN A 46 -1.90 -16.84 -1.28
CA GLN A 46 -2.06 -15.72 -0.36
C GLN A 46 -0.68 -15.13 0.01
N LYS A 47 -0.48 -13.83 -0.25
CA LYS A 47 0.77 -13.12 0.09
C LYS A 47 0.75 -12.73 1.57
N TYR A 48 1.88 -12.88 2.23
CA TYR A 48 2.07 -12.50 3.63
C TYR A 48 3.34 -11.70 3.82
N VAL A 49 3.32 -10.78 4.78
CA VAL A 49 4.54 -10.21 5.35
C VAL A 49 4.84 -10.90 6.67
N GLU A 50 6.09 -11.37 6.82
CA GLU A 50 6.59 -11.90 8.08
C GLU A 50 7.12 -10.74 8.95
N LEU A 51 6.52 -10.57 10.12
CA LEU A 51 6.99 -9.69 11.17
C LEU A 51 7.47 -10.54 12.36
N PRO A 52 8.32 -10.02 13.26
CA PRO A 52 8.74 -10.76 14.44
C PRO A 52 7.54 -11.29 15.23
N GLY A 53 7.37 -12.62 15.27
CA GLY A 53 6.29 -13.30 15.99
C GLY A 53 4.91 -13.28 15.32
N SER A 54 4.77 -12.79 14.08
CA SER A 54 3.48 -12.78 13.38
C SER A 54 3.58 -12.87 11.86
N ARG A 55 2.54 -13.41 11.23
CA ARG A 55 2.34 -13.37 9.77
C ARG A 55 1.10 -12.57 9.48
N ILE A 56 1.25 -11.54 8.65
CA ILE A 56 0.14 -10.67 8.28
C ILE A 56 -0.20 -10.89 6.81
N VAL A 57 -1.46 -11.20 6.54
CA VAL A 57 -2.00 -11.31 5.17
C VAL A 57 -1.91 -9.94 4.49
N VAL A 58 -1.35 -9.91 3.29
CA VAL A 58 -1.43 -8.74 2.41
C VAL A 58 -2.78 -8.77 1.71
N GLU A 59 -3.53 -7.70 1.85
CA GLU A 59 -4.87 -7.56 1.25
C GLU A 59 -4.85 -6.67 0.01
N LEU A 60 -3.91 -5.72 -0.05
CA LEU A 60 -3.76 -4.81 -1.17
C LEU A 60 -2.28 -4.48 -1.41
N GLU A 61 -1.89 -4.38 -2.68
CA GLU A 61 -0.59 -3.89 -3.11
C GLU A 61 -0.77 -2.49 -3.70
N LEU A 62 0.03 -1.54 -3.23
CA LEU A 62 0.07 -0.16 -3.74
C LEU A 62 1.37 0.04 -4.54
N TYR A 63 1.23 0.45 -5.80
CA TYR A 63 2.34 0.68 -6.71
C TYR A 63 2.73 2.15 -6.64
N VAL A 64 3.94 2.44 -6.17
CA VAL A 64 4.40 3.80 -5.89
C VAL A 64 5.55 4.19 -6.81
N PRO A 65 5.59 5.43 -7.33
CA PRO A 65 6.63 5.86 -8.26
C PRO A 65 8.03 5.88 -7.63
N PRO A 66 9.11 5.91 -8.43
CA PRO A 66 10.45 6.17 -7.94
C PRO A 66 10.48 7.46 -7.10
N GLY A 67 11.25 7.45 -6.00
CA GLY A 67 11.32 8.59 -5.08
C GLY A 67 10.12 8.73 -4.13
N PHE A 68 9.17 7.78 -4.12
CA PHE A 68 8.16 7.73 -3.06
C PHE A 68 8.84 7.65 -1.68
N PRO A 69 8.35 8.40 -0.67
CA PRO A 69 8.99 8.49 0.64
C PRO A 69 9.31 7.12 1.23
N GLU A 70 10.53 6.98 1.74
CA GLU A 70 10.89 5.82 2.55
C GLU A 70 10.12 5.90 3.86
N PHE A 71 9.52 4.78 4.24
CA PHE A 71 8.83 4.65 5.51
C PHE A 71 9.42 3.46 6.26
N THR A 72 9.57 3.65 7.57
CA THR A 72 9.99 2.58 8.45
C THR A 72 8.76 2.02 9.15
N ALA A 73 8.78 0.72 9.47
CA ALA A 73 7.73 0.10 10.28
C ALA A 73 7.48 0.82 11.63
N ALA A 74 8.43 1.63 12.10
CA ALA A 74 8.29 2.45 13.30
C ALA A 74 7.21 3.54 13.18
N LEU A 75 6.98 4.09 11.99
CA LEU A 75 5.99 5.17 11.77
C LEU A 75 4.55 4.65 11.56
N LYS A 76 4.39 3.33 11.40
CA LYS A 76 3.12 2.62 11.16
C LYS A 76 2.16 3.41 10.24
N PRO A 77 2.58 3.80 9.02
CA PRO A 77 1.75 4.66 8.20
C PRO A 77 0.44 4.01 7.78
N ARG A 78 -0.55 4.86 7.49
CA ARG A 78 -1.84 4.51 6.92
C ARG A 78 -2.02 5.15 5.55
N VAL A 79 -2.71 4.41 4.68
CA VAL A 79 -3.09 4.84 3.34
C VAL A 79 -4.60 4.95 3.28
N THR A 80 -5.08 6.12 2.88
CA THR A 80 -6.50 6.36 2.56
C THR A 80 -6.66 6.39 1.05
N LEU A 81 -7.43 5.45 0.52
CA LEU A 81 -7.76 5.41 -0.91
C LEU A 81 -8.81 6.49 -1.26
N PRO A 82 -8.96 6.87 -2.54
CA PRO A 82 -9.99 7.82 -2.97
C PRO A 82 -11.43 7.40 -2.65
N ASP A 83 -11.68 6.11 -2.44
CA ASP A 83 -12.98 5.58 -2.04
C ASP A 83 -13.22 5.63 -0.52
N GLY A 84 -12.30 6.22 0.24
CA GLY A 84 -12.39 6.40 1.68
C GLY A 84 -11.92 5.20 2.51
N ARG A 85 -11.57 4.07 1.88
CA ARG A 85 -11.04 2.91 2.60
C ARG A 85 -9.64 3.21 3.16
N VAL A 86 -9.41 2.77 4.39
CA VAL A 86 -8.14 2.98 5.10
C VAL A 86 -7.41 1.65 5.27
N PHE A 87 -6.11 1.67 4.98
CA PHE A 87 -5.23 0.52 5.08
C PHE A 87 -3.99 0.85 5.89
N GLU A 88 -3.49 -0.12 6.64
CA GLU A 88 -2.20 -0.06 7.32
C GLU A 88 -1.10 -0.57 6.41
N VAL A 89 0.05 0.10 6.43
CA VAL A 89 1.25 -0.33 5.73
C VAL A 89 1.96 -1.40 6.57
N ILE A 90 2.10 -2.61 6.01
CA ILE A 90 2.51 -3.80 6.78
C ILE A 90 3.82 -4.45 6.31
N GLY A 91 4.63 -3.76 5.52
CA GLY A 91 5.92 -4.29 5.08
C GLY A 91 6.77 -3.25 4.39
N PHE A 92 8.04 -3.58 4.16
CA PHE A 92 8.96 -2.70 3.44
C PHE A 92 8.66 -2.67 1.94
N LYS A 93 9.14 -1.60 1.32
CA LYS A 93 9.15 -1.35 -0.11
C LYS A 93 9.80 -2.51 -0.86
N GLU A 94 9.02 -3.28 -1.62
CA GLU A 94 9.57 -4.31 -2.53
C GLU A 94 9.98 -3.62 -3.84
N GLU A 95 11.27 -3.68 -4.20
CA GLU A 95 11.72 -3.19 -5.50
C GLU A 95 11.10 -4.03 -6.61
N ALA A 96 10.27 -3.41 -7.43
CA ALA A 96 9.72 -4.04 -8.62
C ALA A 96 10.73 -3.86 -9.77
N GLN A 97 11.57 -4.86 -10.02
CA GLN A 97 12.43 -4.88 -11.20
C GLN A 97 11.64 -5.42 -12.39
N SER A 98 11.44 -4.59 -13.42
CA SER A 98 10.89 -5.06 -14.70
C SER A 98 11.98 -5.17 -15.77
N PRO A 99 11.92 -6.18 -16.66
CA PRO A 99 12.80 -6.26 -17.82
C PRO A 99 12.64 -5.04 -18.73
N GLY A 100 13.74 -4.43 -19.16
CA GLY A 100 13.73 -3.28 -20.08
C GLY A 100 13.88 -1.90 -19.44
N GLY A 101 14.26 -1.80 -18.16
CA GLY A 101 14.58 -0.53 -17.50
C GLY A 101 13.36 0.28 -17.03
N TRP A 102 12.15 -0.26 -17.20
CA TRP A 102 10.94 0.30 -16.60
C TRP A 102 10.95 -0.02 -15.11
N ASN A 103 11.18 0.99 -14.27
CA ASN A 103 11.18 0.86 -12.81
C ASN A 103 9.89 1.50 -12.26
N PRO A 104 8.85 0.71 -11.93
CA PRO A 104 7.65 1.21 -11.27
C PRO A 104 7.91 1.56 -9.79
N GLY A 105 9.09 2.04 -9.43
CA GLY A 105 9.45 2.52 -8.10
C GLY A 105 9.46 1.43 -7.04
N ALA A 106 8.28 1.03 -6.54
CA ALA A 106 8.12 -0.09 -5.64
C ALA A 106 6.67 -0.53 -5.40
N VAL A 107 6.52 -1.65 -4.71
CA VAL A 107 5.27 -2.15 -4.15
C VAL A 107 5.25 -1.96 -2.63
N VAL A 108 4.14 -1.41 -2.13
CA VAL A 108 3.84 -1.29 -0.69
C VAL A 108 2.71 -2.26 -0.35
N ASN A 109 2.98 -3.16 0.60
CA ASN A 109 2.01 -4.14 1.07
C ASN A 109 1.10 -3.53 2.14
N LEU A 110 -0.21 -3.68 1.95
CA LEU A 110 -1.25 -3.09 2.77
C LEU A 110 -2.19 -4.14 3.36
N LYS A 111 -2.73 -3.85 4.55
CA LYS A 111 -3.81 -4.61 5.20
C LYS A 111 -4.95 -3.67 5.57
N ALA A 112 -6.20 -4.08 5.44
CA ALA A 112 -7.32 -3.24 5.87
C ALA A 112 -7.21 -2.91 7.36
N ASP A 113 -7.45 -1.64 7.69
CA ASP A 113 -7.61 -1.23 9.08
C ASP A 113 -8.99 -1.70 9.56
N PRO A 114 -9.08 -2.66 10.51
CA PRO A 114 -10.35 -3.19 10.97
C PRO A 114 -11.25 -2.12 11.61
N ALA A 115 -10.70 -0.98 12.05
CA ALA A 115 -11.50 0.13 12.57
C ALA A 115 -12.28 0.90 11.49
N HIS A 116 -11.97 0.68 10.21
CA HIS A 116 -12.51 1.46 9.08
C HIS A 116 -13.06 0.57 7.94
N MET A 117 -13.35 -0.70 8.23
CA MET A 117 -14.08 -1.58 7.31
C MET A 117 -15.58 -1.30 7.44
N VAL A 118 -16.14 -0.60 6.46
CA VAL A 118 -17.59 -0.31 6.34
C VAL A 118 -18.24 -1.31 5.38
#